data_AF-A0A3M2TG33-F1
#
_entry.id   AF-A0A3M2TG33-F1
#
_cell.length_a   1.000
_cell.length_b   1.000
_cell.length_c   1.000
_cell.angle_alpha   90.00
_cell.angle_beta   90.00
_cell.angle_gamma   90.00
#
_symmetry.space_group_name_H-M   'P 1'
#
loop_
_entity.id
_entity.type
_entity.pdbx_description
1 polymer ?
#
loop_
_entity_poly.entity_id
_entity_poly.type
_entity_poly.pdbx_seq_one_letter_code
_entity_poly.pdbx_strand_id
1 'polypeptide(L)'
;MALRIAQALSLHIPHPPFPLDPFEREMRRRLWHAIGMLDVQAALDRASEPMMMTSWLQSHPPSNINDDGIAFHSSDALATGSESFTDTTFTLIISKAQCVVRLLNFGDLMEPGIEHMHMRQECVVDFQKTASQLLHNCQPDTDPFHWYARQVADCLVASMQLVSLRPMQRSARFTPPHIRGDGLLKLSVEVLQKIQALHHDPRSRPWRWFEGIFVPWHVLAVAIAELCVCEDPALMENCWSTVESAFARFCAKVENYQQGLLWKPMEKLMARARSRRDEFLRSSIPFTPMALQGSELAGQTSPVAMPSNDNLDPELNLWDVVDFNGGRDIDDICTSWPDYKDFLDDLQNN
;
A
#
# COMPACT_ATOMS: atom_id res chain seq x y z
N MET A 1 -10.06 -9.75 -21.78
CA MET A 1 -11.29 -10.43 -22.25
C MET A 1 -12.46 -10.25 -21.27
N ALA A 2 -12.27 -10.48 -19.96
CA ALA A 2 -13.33 -10.34 -18.94
C ALA A 2 -14.07 -8.99 -18.97
N LEU A 3 -13.34 -7.86 -19.05
CA LEU A 3 -13.95 -6.52 -19.14
C LEU A 3 -14.90 -6.36 -20.34
N ARG A 4 -14.50 -6.85 -21.52
CA ARG A 4 -15.33 -6.76 -22.74
C ARG A 4 -16.61 -7.60 -22.63
N ILE A 5 -16.52 -8.77 -22.01
CA ILE A 5 -17.68 -9.62 -21.73
C ILE A 5 -18.61 -8.90 -20.73
N ALA A 6 -18.08 -8.33 -19.66
CA ALA A 6 -18.85 -7.57 -18.68
C ALA A 6 -19.56 -6.35 -19.30
N GLN A 7 -18.89 -5.67 -20.25
CA GLN A 7 -19.52 -4.60 -21.02
C GLN A 7 -20.64 -5.10 -21.92
N ALA A 8 -20.44 -6.21 -22.64
CA ALA A 8 -21.47 -6.83 -23.46
C ALA A 8 -22.68 -7.30 -22.64
N LEU A 9 -22.44 -7.69 -21.39
CA LEU A 9 -23.49 -8.03 -20.42
C LEU A 9 -24.10 -6.79 -19.74
N SER A 10 -23.68 -5.56 -20.05
CA SER A 10 -24.15 -4.31 -19.44
C SER A 10 -23.90 -4.20 -17.92
N LEU A 11 -22.78 -4.73 -17.42
CA LEU A 11 -22.43 -4.62 -15.98
C LEU A 11 -22.00 -3.21 -15.55
N HIS A 12 -21.61 -2.36 -16.52
CA HIS A 12 -21.16 -0.99 -16.31
C HIS A 12 -22.31 0.04 -16.32
N ILE A 13 -23.55 -0.41 -16.53
CA ILE A 13 -24.73 0.44 -16.67
C ILE A 13 -25.57 0.29 -15.40
N PRO A 14 -25.78 1.36 -14.61
CA PRO A 14 -26.56 1.28 -13.36
C PRO A 14 -28.00 0.78 -13.56
N HIS A 15 -28.60 1.20 -14.67
CA HIS A 15 -29.95 0.86 -15.06
C HIS A 15 -29.94 0.32 -16.49
N PRO A 16 -29.67 -0.98 -16.69
CA PRO A 16 -29.65 -1.58 -18.01
C PRO A 16 -31.05 -1.58 -18.64
N PRO A 17 -31.17 -1.69 -19.98
CA PRO A 17 -32.43 -1.58 -20.73
C PRO A 17 -33.34 -2.82 -20.61
N PHE A 18 -33.14 -3.64 -19.59
CA PHE A 18 -33.91 -4.86 -19.32
C PHE A 18 -34.21 -4.97 -17.82
N PRO A 19 -35.33 -5.61 -17.44
CA PRO A 19 -35.67 -5.80 -16.04
C PRO A 19 -34.61 -6.66 -15.37
N LEU A 20 -34.29 -6.31 -14.12
CA LEU A 20 -33.41 -7.06 -13.24
C LEU A 20 -34.09 -7.14 -11.89
N ASP A 21 -34.12 -8.33 -11.32
CA ASP A 21 -34.51 -8.49 -9.93
C ASP A 21 -33.42 -7.89 -9.00
N PRO A 22 -33.75 -7.62 -7.73
CA PRO A 22 -32.80 -7.06 -6.75
C PRO A 22 -31.56 -7.93 -6.54
N PHE A 23 -31.71 -9.26 -6.55
CA PHE A 23 -30.61 -10.21 -6.40
C PHE A 23 -29.62 -10.09 -7.58
N GLU A 24 -30.12 -10.16 -8.81
CA GLU A 24 -29.33 -10.04 -10.02
C GLU A 24 -28.62 -8.69 -10.08
N ARG A 25 -29.32 -7.61 -9.71
CA ARG A 25 -28.72 -6.27 -9.64
C ARG A 25 -27.53 -6.25 -8.69
N GLU A 26 -27.66 -6.83 -7.51
CA GLU A 26 -26.57 -6.87 -6.54
C GLU A 26 -25.41 -7.75 -6.99
N MET A 27 -25.68 -8.93 -7.52
CA MET A 27 -24.63 -9.82 -8.06
C MET A 27 -23.85 -9.16 -9.20
N ARG A 28 -24.54 -8.41 -10.06
CA ARG A 28 -23.91 -7.65 -11.16
C ARG A 28 -23.01 -6.53 -10.64
N ARG A 29 -23.43 -5.79 -9.60
CA ARG A 29 -22.59 -4.77 -8.94
C ARG A 29 -21.34 -5.41 -8.32
N ARG A 30 -21.50 -6.46 -7.53
CA ARG A 30 -20.37 -7.17 -6.90
C ARG A 30 -19.39 -7.71 -7.94
N LEU A 31 -19.89 -8.33 -9.01
CA LEU A 31 -19.05 -8.84 -10.11
C LEU A 31 -18.29 -7.71 -10.83
N TRP A 32 -18.95 -6.59 -11.10
CA TRP A 32 -18.31 -5.44 -11.74
C TRP A 32 -17.11 -4.92 -10.93
N HIS A 33 -17.28 -4.81 -9.60
CA HIS A 33 -16.21 -4.37 -8.70
C HIS A 33 -15.09 -5.40 -8.54
N ALA A 34 -15.41 -6.69 -8.60
CA ALA A 34 -14.41 -7.76 -8.62
C ALA A 34 -13.56 -7.71 -9.89
N ILE A 35 -14.17 -7.45 -11.07
CA ILE A 35 -13.44 -7.25 -12.33
C ILE A 35 -12.55 -6.01 -12.22
N GLY A 36 -13.04 -4.91 -11.64
CA GLY A 36 -12.25 -3.70 -11.38
C GLY A 36 -11.03 -3.95 -10.49
N MET A 37 -11.17 -4.77 -9.46
CA MET A 37 -10.06 -5.12 -8.58
C MET A 37 -8.98 -5.89 -9.36
N LEU A 38 -9.38 -6.89 -10.16
CA LEU A 38 -8.45 -7.67 -10.96
C LEU A 38 -7.78 -6.83 -12.07
N ASP A 39 -8.49 -5.86 -12.64
CA ASP A 39 -7.98 -4.94 -13.64
C ASP A 39 -6.87 -4.02 -13.07
N VAL A 40 -7.09 -3.41 -11.90
CA VAL A 40 -6.04 -2.59 -11.26
C VAL A 40 -4.86 -3.46 -10.84
N GLN A 41 -5.11 -4.68 -10.37
CA GLN A 41 -4.02 -5.56 -9.96
C GLN A 41 -3.15 -6.01 -11.14
N ALA A 42 -3.78 -6.42 -12.25
CA ALA A 42 -3.06 -6.77 -13.46
C ALA A 42 -2.26 -5.60 -14.03
N ALA A 43 -2.76 -4.37 -13.87
CA ALA A 43 -2.06 -3.16 -14.27
C ALA A 43 -0.82 -2.89 -13.40
N LEU A 44 -0.98 -3.00 -12.07
CA LEU A 44 0.12 -2.85 -11.11
C LEU A 44 1.23 -3.88 -11.29
N ASP A 45 0.87 -5.14 -11.55
CA ASP A 45 1.84 -6.22 -11.77
C ASP A 45 2.66 -6.05 -13.06
N ARG A 46 2.14 -5.29 -14.02
CA ARG A 46 2.75 -5.10 -15.35
C ARG A 46 3.21 -3.67 -15.59
N ALA A 47 3.21 -2.83 -14.54
CA ALA A 47 3.50 -1.41 -14.63
C ALA A 47 2.72 -0.66 -15.75
N SER A 48 1.52 -1.13 -16.08
CA SER A 48 0.66 -0.56 -17.12
C SER A 48 -0.49 0.23 -16.52
N GLU A 49 -1.25 0.99 -17.32
CA GLU A 49 -2.50 1.59 -16.85
C GLU A 49 -3.67 0.59 -16.85
N PRO A 50 -4.60 0.69 -15.90
CA PRO A 50 -5.74 -0.18 -15.83
C PRO A 50 -6.83 0.28 -16.83
N MET A 51 -7.62 -0.66 -17.33
CA MET A 51 -8.56 -0.38 -18.43
C MET A 51 -9.89 0.23 -17.96
N MET A 52 -10.25 0.01 -16.69
CA MET A 52 -11.50 0.52 -16.12
C MET A 52 -11.33 1.94 -15.56
N MET A 53 -12.32 2.77 -15.80
CA MET A 53 -12.39 4.13 -15.23
C MET A 53 -12.90 4.09 -13.79
N THR A 54 -12.45 5.05 -12.97
CA THR A 54 -12.91 5.20 -11.58
C THR A 54 -14.39 5.56 -11.55
N SER A 55 -14.83 6.45 -12.44
CA SER A 55 -16.24 6.84 -12.57
C SER A 55 -17.17 5.66 -12.82
N TRP A 56 -16.72 4.62 -13.55
CA TRP A 56 -17.52 3.42 -13.81
C TRP A 56 -17.76 2.61 -12.54
N LEU A 57 -16.78 2.57 -11.64
CA LEU A 57 -16.90 1.86 -10.35
C LEU A 57 -17.75 2.68 -9.37
N GLN A 58 -17.64 4.00 -9.41
CA GLN A 58 -18.43 4.89 -8.55
C GLN A 58 -19.90 4.98 -8.96
N SER A 59 -20.23 4.63 -10.21
CA SER A 59 -21.59 4.77 -10.74
C SER A 59 -22.65 3.94 -10.00
N HIS A 60 -22.27 2.76 -9.48
CA HIS A 60 -23.19 1.86 -8.77
C HIS A 60 -22.44 0.90 -7.82
N PRO A 61 -21.94 1.38 -6.67
CA PRO A 61 -21.24 0.53 -5.72
C PRO A 61 -22.14 -0.60 -5.16
N PRO A 62 -21.55 -1.73 -4.72
CA PRO A 62 -22.29 -2.78 -4.01
C PRO A 62 -23.03 -2.22 -2.79
N SER A 63 -24.11 -2.88 -2.39
CA SER A 63 -24.85 -2.47 -1.19
C SER A 63 -24.19 -3.01 0.08
N ASN A 64 -24.14 -2.21 1.16
CA ASN A 64 -23.64 -2.68 2.46
C ASN A 64 -24.71 -3.53 3.17
N ILE A 65 -24.83 -4.79 2.77
CA ILE A 65 -25.83 -5.74 3.27
C ILE A 65 -25.21 -7.12 3.53
N ASN A 66 -25.84 -7.90 4.41
CA ASN A 66 -25.52 -9.32 4.61
C ASN A 66 -26.13 -10.16 3.50
N ASP A 67 -25.49 -11.28 3.18
CA ASP A 67 -25.91 -12.18 2.11
C ASP A 67 -27.26 -12.85 2.40
N ASP A 68 -27.56 -13.12 3.68
CA ASP A 68 -28.87 -13.61 4.14
C ASP A 68 -30.02 -12.61 3.86
N GLY A 69 -29.69 -11.33 3.66
CA GLY A 69 -30.65 -10.28 3.29
C GLY A 69 -30.98 -10.24 1.80
N ILE A 70 -30.34 -11.08 0.96
CA ILE A 70 -30.49 -11.08 -0.50
C ILE A 70 -31.36 -12.27 -0.92
N ALA A 71 -32.68 -12.07 -0.90
CA ALA A 71 -33.62 -13.12 -1.28
C ALA A 71 -33.62 -13.40 -2.80
N PHE A 72 -33.52 -14.68 -3.17
CA PHE A 72 -33.73 -15.13 -4.55
C PHE A 72 -35.17 -14.87 -5.00
N HIS A 73 -35.34 -14.37 -6.22
CA HIS A 73 -36.64 -14.15 -6.87
C HIS A 73 -37.63 -13.25 -6.10
N SER A 74 -37.15 -12.47 -5.13
CA SER A 74 -37.98 -11.43 -4.49
C SER A 74 -38.05 -10.18 -5.37
N SER A 75 -39.22 -9.54 -5.42
CA SER A 75 -39.36 -8.20 -6.01
C SER A 75 -39.13 -7.08 -4.99
N ASP A 76 -38.93 -7.43 -3.72
CA ASP A 76 -38.74 -6.47 -2.64
C ASP A 76 -37.41 -5.76 -2.78
N ALA A 77 -37.40 -4.44 -2.62
CA ALA A 77 -36.17 -3.69 -2.60
C ALA A 77 -35.24 -4.21 -1.50
N LEU A 78 -33.94 -4.30 -1.79
CA LEU A 78 -32.94 -4.63 -0.78
C LEU A 78 -33.02 -3.61 0.35
N ALA A 79 -32.80 -4.07 1.58
CA ALA A 79 -32.76 -3.21 2.75
C ALA A 79 -31.78 -2.04 2.52
N THR A 80 -32.15 -0.85 3.01
CA THR A 80 -31.25 0.30 3.05
C THR A 80 -29.97 -0.12 3.77
N GLY A 81 -28.82 0.19 3.17
CA GLY A 81 -27.51 -0.29 3.62
C GLY A 81 -27.30 -0.08 5.11
N SER A 82 -26.66 -1.06 5.76
CA SER A 82 -26.39 -1.00 7.19
C SER A 82 -25.32 0.04 7.51
N GLU A 83 -25.41 0.66 8.68
CA GLU A 83 -24.31 1.42 9.29
C GLU A 83 -23.34 0.49 10.07
N SER A 84 -23.60 -0.82 10.09
CA SER A 84 -22.77 -1.83 10.73
C SER A 84 -21.88 -2.58 9.76
N PHE A 85 -20.94 -3.35 10.32
CA PHE A 85 -20.23 -4.39 9.58
C PHE A 85 -21.23 -5.39 8.98
N THR A 86 -21.04 -5.75 7.72
CA THR A 86 -21.81 -6.74 6.96
C THR A 86 -20.88 -7.64 6.16
N ASP A 87 -21.42 -8.70 5.56
CA ASP A 87 -20.67 -9.58 4.65
C ASP A 87 -20.02 -8.82 3.48
N THR A 88 -20.59 -7.68 3.06
CA THR A 88 -20.07 -6.86 1.97
C THR A 88 -19.04 -5.82 2.42
N THR A 89 -18.84 -5.61 3.74
CA THR A 89 -17.97 -4.56 4.28
C THR A 89 -16.54 -4.64 3.74
N PHE A 90 -15.93 -5.83 3.76
CA PHE A 90 -14.58 -6.00 3.23
C PHE A 90 -14.51 -5.65 1.74
N THR A 91 -15.47 -6.10 0.95
CA THR A 91 -15.58 -5.79 -0.48
C THR A 91 -15.71 -4.29 -0.73
N LEU A 92 -16.45 -3.56 0.12
CA LEU A 92 -16.59 -2.11 0.00
C LEU A 92 -15.29 -1.37 0.32
N ILE A 93 -14.54 -1.82 1.34
CA ILE A 93 -13.22 -1.26 1.65
C ILE A 93 -12.28 -1.45 0.45
N ILE A 94 -12.19 -2.67 -0.08
CA ILE A 94 -11.35 -2.96 -1.26
C ILE A 94 -11.83 -2.18 -2.50
N SER A 95 -13.14 -2.04 -2.68
CA SER A 95 -13.75 -1.24 -3.74
C SER A 95 -13.35 0.23 -3.65
N LYS A 96 -13.40 0.83 -2.45
CA LYS A 96 -12.96 2.21 -2.26
C LYS A 96 -11.46 2.34 -2.50
N ALA A 97 -10.67 1.37 -2.03
CA ALA A 97 -9.23 1.36 -2.19
C ALA A 97 -8.79 1.34 -3.66
N GLN A 98 -9.39 0.48 -4.50
CA GLN A 98 -9.06 0.44 -5.93
C GLN A 98 -9.38 1.76 -6.64
N CYS A 99 -10.44 2.49 -6.24
CA CYS A 99 -10.74 3.81 -6.78
C CYS A 99 -9.67 4.84 -6.40
N VAL A 100 -9.22 4.85 -5.14
CA VAL A 100 -8.16 5.78 -4.69
C VAL A 100 -6.84 5.47 -5.38
N VAL A 101 -6.46 4.19 -5.49
CA VAL A 101 -5.26 3.77 -6.22
C VAL A 101 -5.33 4.21 -7.69
N ARG A 102 -6.50 4.11 -8.33
CA ARG A 102 -6.72 4.64 -9.69
C ARG A 102 -6.43 6.14 -9.77
N LEU A 103 -7.13 6.93 -8.95
CA LEU A 103 -7.02 8.40 -8.95
C LEU A 103 -5.61 8.92 -8.61
N LEU A 104 -4.89 8.23 -7.74
CA LEU A 104 -3.56 8.67 -7.29
C LEU A 104 -2.42 8.28 -8.24
N ASN A 105 -2.60 7.24 -9.07
CA ASN A 105 -1.50 6.70 -9.88
C ASN A 105 -1.72 6.77 -11.38
N PHE A 106 -2.98 6.77 -11.83
CA PHE A 106 -3.33 6.62 -13.23
C PHE A 106 -4.13 7.85 -13.66
N GLY A 107 -3.54 8.65 -14.53
CA GLY A 107 -4.06 9.97 -14.86
C GLY A 107 -3.83 10.44 -16.29
N ASP A 108 -3.10 9.65 -17.09
CA ASP A 108 -2.54 10.12 -18.34
C ASP A 108 -3.29 9.57 -19.57
N LEU A 109 -3.93 8.38 -19.49
CA LEU A 109 -4.68 7.82 -20.63
C LEU A 109 -6.20 7.95 -20.50
N MET A 110 -6.80 7.41 -19.43
CA MET A 110 -8.26 7.14 -19.39
C MET A 110 -9.08 8.21 -18.66
N GLU A 111 -8.60 8.71 -17.53
CA GLU A 111 -9.22 9.78 -16.74
C GLU A 111 -8.12 10.73 -16.26
N PRO A 112 -8.39 12.04 -16.12
CA PRO A 112 -7.42 12.95 -15.53
C PRO A 112 -7.18 12.55 -14.07
N GLY A 113 -5.91 12.29 -13.75
CA GLY A 113 -5.50 11.96 -12.39
C GLY A 113 -5.49 13.20 -11.48
N ILE A 114 -5.24 12.97 -10.18
CA ILE A 114 -5.17 14.07 -9.21
C ILE A 114 -3.78 14.72 -9.22
N GLU A 115 -3.75 15.97 -9.67
CA GLU A 115 -2.53 16.76 -9.85
C GLU A 115 -2.09 17.53 -8.60
N HIS A 116 -3.02 17.84 -7.68
CA HIS A 116 -2.72 18.67 -6.51
C HIS A 116 -2.56 17.86 -5.23
N MET A 117 -1.49 18.14 -4.47
CA MET A 117 -1.15 17.40 -3.24
C MET A 117 -2.28 17.40 -2.20
N HIS A 118 -2.97 18.54 -2.00
CA HIS A 118 -4.09 18.63 -1.06
C HIS A 118 -5.25 17.70 -1.44
N MET A 119 -5.57 17.59 -2.73
CA MET A 119 -6.60 16.67 -3.23
C MET A 119 -6.17 15.20 -3.10
N ARG A 120 -4.87 14.91 -3.28
CA ARG A 120 -4.32 13.56 -3.04
C ARG A 120 -4.50 13.18 -1.59
N GLN A 121 -4.22 14.08 -0.66
CA GLN A 121 -4.41 13.85 0.77
C GLN A 121 -5.90 13.74 1.14
N GLU A 122 -6.77 14.56 0.56
CA GLU A 122 -8.22 14.47 0.76
C GLU A 122 -8.75 13.07 0.37
N CYS A 123 -8.23 12.47 -0.71
CA CYS A 123 -8.58 11.10 -1.08
C CYS A 123 -8.20 10.06 -0.03
N VAL A 124 -7.06 10.22 0.65
CA VAL A 124 -6.64 9.31 1.72
C VAL A 124 -7.51 9.49 2.96
N VAL A 125 -7.81 10.73 3.32
CA VAL A 125 -8.70 11.07 4.45
C VAL A 125 -10.11 10.54 4.21
N ASP A 126 -10.63 10.71 3.00
CA ASP A 126 -11.95 10.20 2.60
C ASP A 126 -12.01 8.66 2.64
N PHE A 127 -10.94 7.98 2.20
CA PHE A 127 -10.82 6.53 2.36
C PHE A 127 -10.82 6.12 3.84
N GLN A 128 -9.97 6.75 4.67
CA GLN A 128 -9.88 6.43 6.10
C GLN A 128 -11.21 6.63 6.81
N LYS A 129 -11.93 7.72 6.50
CA LYS A 129 -13.27 7.99 7.03
C LYS A 129 -14.27 6.94 6.59
N THR A 130 -14.29 6.60 5.30
CA THR A 130 -15.20 5.56 4.75
C THR A 130 -14.93 4.21 5.40
N ALA A 131 -13.67 3.80 5.52
CA ALA A 131 -13.29 2.54 6.14
C ALA A 131 -13.68 2.51 7.63
N SER A 132 -13.44 3.60 8.36
CA SER A 132 -13.83 3.72 9.77
C SER A 132 -15.34 3.62 9.98
N GLN A 133 -16.14 4.22 9.09
CA GLN A 133 -17.60 4.10 9.12
C GLN A 133 -18.07 2.66 8.89
N LEU A 134 -17.52 2.00 7.86
CA LEU A 134 -17.85 0.60 7.56
C LEU A 134 -17.43 -0.36 8.69
N LEU A 135 -16.38 -0.02 9.44
CA LEU A 135 -15.84 -0.81 10.53
C LEU A 135 -16.40 -0.43 11.92
N HIS A 136 -17.30 0.55 12.03
CA HIS A 136 -17.76 1.10 13.32
C HIS A 136 -18.22 0.04 14.33
N ASN A 137 -18.95 -0.98 13.87
CA ASN A 137 -19.50 -2.05 14.71
C ASN A 137 -18.71 -3.37 14.62
N CYS A 138 -17.44 -3.33 14.20
CA CYS A 138 -16.66 -4.57 14.08
C CYS A 138 -16.16 -5.08 15.45
N GLN A 139 -16.15 -6.40 15.64
CA GLN A 139 -15.79 -7.08 16.89
C GLN A 139 -14.50 -7.91 16.70
N PRO A 140 -13.32 -7.27 16.63
CA PRO A 140 -12.05 -7.95 16.32
C PRO A 140 -11.59 -8.95 17.38
N ASP A 141 -12.06 -8.81 18.62
CA ASP A 141 -11.69 -9.71 19.72
C ASP A 141 -12.45 -11.05 19.67
N THR A 142 -13.62 -11.04 19.04
CA THR A 142 -14.51 -12.21 18.94
C THR A 142 -14.42 -12.86 17.57
N ASP A 143 -14.38 -12.05 16.50
CA ASP A 143 -14.40 -12.52 15.11
C ASP A 143 -13.04 -12.27 14.42
N PRO A 144 -12.31 -13.34 14.03
CA PRO A 144 -11.03 -13.22 13.33
C PRO A 144 -11.10 -12.47 11.99
N PHE A 145 -12.24 -12.51 11.28
CA PHE A 145 -12.42 -11.79 10.02
C PHE A 145 -12.61 -10.30 10.25
N HIS A 146 -13.34 -9.92 11.29
CA HIS A 146 -13.48 -8.51 11.67
C HIS A 146 -12.11 -7.90 12.03
N TRP A 147 -11.30 -8.66 12.78
CA TRP A 147 -9.91 -8.29 13.04
C TRP A 147 -9.12 -8.16 11.73
N TYR A 148 -9.18 -9.16 10.86
CA TYR A 148 -8.47 -9.15 9.58
C TYR A 148 -8.87 -7.95 8.69
N ALA A 149 -10.16 -7.67 8.56
CA ALA A 149 -10.67 -6.54 7.79
C ALA A 149 -10.18 -5.19 8.33
N ARG A 150 -10.12 -5.03 9.66
CA ARG A 150 -9.56 -3.85 10.31
C ARG A 150 -8.07 -3.70 10.00
N GLN A 151 -7.27 -4.76 10.19
CA GLN A 151 -5.84 -4.70 9.90
C GLN A 151 -5.55 -4.39 8.43
N VAL A 152 -6.33 -4.94 7.49
CA VAL A 152 -6.19 -4.64 6.06
C VAL A 152 -6.53 -3.18 5.78
N ALA A 153 -7.60 -2.64 6.38
CA ALA A 153 -7.94 -1.22 6.23
C ALA A 153 -6.81 -0.31 6.71
N ASP A 154 -6.21 -0.60 7.88
CA ASP A 154 -5.09 0.17 8.43
C ASP A 154 -3.85 0.08 7.51
N CYS A 155 -3.55 -1.09 6.97
CA CYS A 155 -2.47 -1.27 6.00
C CYS A 155 -2.73 -0.46 4.72
N LEU A 156 -3.98 -0.43 4.23
CA LEU A 156 -4.36 0.32 3.03
C LEU A 156 -4.26 1.83 3.26
N VAL A 157 -4.68 2.35 4.42
CA VAL A 157 -4.52 3.77 4.78
C VAL A 157 -3.04 4.14 4.73
N ALA A 158 -2.18 3.39 5.42
CA ALA A 158 -0.75 3.69 5.47
C ALA A 158 -0.05 3.52 4.11
N SER A 159 -0.50 2.56 3.29
CA SER A 159 -0.01 2.42 1.91
C SER A 159 -0.45 3.59 1.02
N MET A 160 -1.69 4.07 1.16
CA MET A 160 -2.20 5.22 0.40
C MET A 160 -1.52 6.53 0.79
N GLN A 161 -1.19 6.69 2.08
CA GLN A 161 -0.34 7.78 2.56
C GLN A 161 0.98 7.81 1.76
N LEU A 162 1.65 6.66 1.64
CA LEU A 162 2.90 6.55 0.88
C LEU A 162 2.69 6.80 -0.62
N VAL A 163 1.66 6.22 -1.23
CA VAL A 163 1.31 6.42 -2.66
C VAL A 163 0.98 7.89 -2.97
N SER A 164 0.38 8.61 -2.02
CA SER A 164 0.08 10.03 -2.20
C SER A 164 1.36 10.86 -2.33
N LEU A 165 2.42 10.50 -1.59
CA LEU A 165 3.72 11.17 -1.56
C LEU A 165 4.69 10.66 -2.63
N ARG A 166 4.60 9.38 -2.98
CA ARG A 166 5.46 8.68 -3.93
C ARG A 166 4.56 7.83 -4.84
N PRO A 167 4.08 8.37 -5.98
CA PRO A 167 3.23 7.62 -6.90
C PRO A 167 3.91 6.36 -7.44
N MET A 168 3.10 5.37 -7.82
CA MET A 168 3.55 4.09 -8.39
C MET A 168 3.93 4.22 -9.88
N GLN A 169 3.51 5.27 -10.54
CA GLN A 169 3.84 5.60 -11.93
C GLN A 169 4.22 7.06 -12.06
N ARG A 170 4.99 7.38 -13.09
CA ARG A 170 5.26 8.77 -13.46
C ARG A 170 4.02 9.39 -14.05
N SER A 171 3.71 10.61 -13.62
CA SER A 171 2.79 11.49 -14.33
C SER A 171 3.54 12.76 -14.69
N ALA A 172 3.34 13.24 -15.92
CA ALA A 172 3.86 14.53 -16.35
C ALA A 172 3.24 15.70 -15.57
N ARG A 173 2.12 15.46 -14.87
CA ARG A 173 1.29 16.49 -14.25
C ARG A 173 1.46 16.62 -12.75
N PHE A 174 2.17 15.69 -12.12
CA PHE A 174 2.40 15.69 -10.69
C PHE A 174 3.88 15.48 -10.38
N THR A 175 4.46 16.43 -9.66
CA THR A 175 5.81 16.31 -9.12
C THR A 175 5.72 16.03 -7.62
N PRO A 176 6.22 14.86 -7.16
CA PRO A 176 6.27 14.54 -5.74
C PRO A 176 6.98 15.62 -4.92
N PRO A 177 6.46 16.00 -3.74
CA PRO A 177 7.14 16.94 -2.86
C PRO A 177 8.44 16.34 -2.31
N HIS A 178 9.41 17.21 -2.05
CA HIS A 178 10.58 16.84 -1.27
C HIS A 178 10.16 16.66 0.20
N ILE A 179 10.51 15.52 0.78
CA ILE A 179 10.27 15.23 2.19
C ILE A 179 11.63 15.22 2.86
N ARG A 180 11.84 16.12 3.82
CA ARG A 180 13.12 16.24 4.51
C ARG A 180 13.28 15.15 5.56
N GLY A 181 14.49 14.62 5.68
CA GLY A 181 14.85 13.59 6.66
C GLY A 181 14.21 12.22 6.37
N ASP A 182 14.31 11.32 7.34
CA ASP A 182 13.98 9.90 7.12
C ASP A 182 12.49 9.56 7.30
N GLY A 183 11.59 10.52 7.12
CA GLY A 183 10.15 10.33 7.33
C GLY A 183 9.54 9.30 6.39
N LEU A 184 9.98 9.26 5.13
CA LEU A 184 9.53 8.28 4.13
C LEU A 184 10.08 6.88 4.41
N LEU A 185 11.34 6.78 4.86
CA LEU A 185 11.91 5.50 5.29
C LEU A 185 11.13 4.92 6.47
N LYS A 186 10.86 5.74 7.50
CA LYS A 186 10.08 5.33 8.67
C LYS A 186 8.67 4.87 8.28
N LEU A 187 7.96 5.67 7.47
CA LEU A 187 6.61 5.32 7.01
C LEU A 187 6.60 4.03 6.19
N SER A 188 7.50 3.89 5.21
CA SER A 188 7.56 2.69 4.36
C SER A 188 7.90 1.44 5.17
N VAL A 189 8.83 1.53 6.12
CA VAL A 189 9.17 0.43 7.03
C VAL A 189 8.00 0.08 7.95
N GLU A 190 7.29 1.07 8.49
CA GLU A 190 6.08 0.83 9.29
C GLU A 190 5.03 0.05 8.50
N VAL A 191 4.79 0.42 7.24
CA VAL A 191 3.86 -0.31 6.36
C VAL A 191 4.35 -1.74 6.13
N LEU A 192 5.64 -1.95 5.86
CA LEU A 192 6.21 -3.30 5.70
C LEU A 192 6.03 -4.14 6.97
N GLN A 193 6.22 -3.55 8.16
CA GLN A 193 6.02 -4.20 9.44
C GLN A 193 4.55 -4.57 9.66
N LYS A 194 3.60 -3.68 9.37
CA LYS A 194 2.16 -3.99 9.45
C LYS A 194 1.78 -5.16 8.55
N ILE A 195 2.27 -5.17 7.31
CA ILE A 195 2.02 -6.28 6.36
C ILE A 195 2.67 -7.58 6.84
N GLN A 196 3.88 -7.52 7.42
CA GLN A 196 4.52 -8.70 8.00
C GLN A 196 3.74 -9.21 9.22
N ALA A 197 3.32 -8.34 10.12
CA ALA A 197 2.53 -8.70 11.30
C ALA A 197 1.21 -9.37 10.90
N LEU A 198 0.50 -8.79 9.92
CA LEU A 198 -0.73 -9.38 9.37
C LEU A 198 -0.50 -10.79 8.83
N HIS A 199 0.54 -10.99 8.01
CA HIS A 199 0.85 -12.30 7.43
C HIS A 199 1.20 -13.35 8.48
N HIS A 200 1.97 -12.98 9.52
CA HIS A 200 2.43 -13.92 10.54
C HIS A 200 1.38 -14.24 11.62
N ASP A 201 0.37 -13.38 11.79
CA ASP A 201 -0.71 -13.65 12.76
C ASP A 201 -1.47 -14.93 12.38
N PRO A 202 -1.72 -15.85 13.34
CA PRO A 202 -2.50 -17.05 13.07
C PRO A 202 -3.92 -16.78 12.57
N ARG A 203 -4.54 -15.67 12.98
CA ARG A 203 -5.92 -15.29 12.62
C ARG A 203 -6.05 -15.01 11.13
N SER A 204 -5.00 -14.50 10.46
CA SER A 204 -5.04 -14.18 9.02
C SER A 204 -4.98 -15.41 8.11
N ARG A 205 -4.61 -16.58 8.65
CA ARG A 205 -4.31 -17.80 7.87
C ARG A 205 -5.38 -18.15 6.82
N PRO A 206 -6.70 -18.08 7.09
CA PRO A 206 -7.73 -18.40 6.10
C PRO A 206 -7.74 -17.46 4.89
N TRP A 207 -7.25 -16.22 5.03
CA TRP A 207 -7.34 -15.16 4.01
C TRP A 207 -6.01 -14.81 3.36
N ARG A 208 -4.91 -15.51 3.68
CA ARG A 208 -3.58 -15.27 3.08
C ARG A 208 -3.54 -15.37 1.56
N TRP A 209 -4.48 -16.11 0.96
CA TRP A 209 -4.65 -16.14 -0.50
C TRP A 209 -4.94 -14.75 -1.08
N PHE A 210 -5.60 -13.88 -0.30
CA PHE A 210 -5.91 -12.51 -0.69
C PHE A 210 -4.70 -11.58 -0.55
N GLU A 211 -3.75 -11.85 0.35
CA GLU A 211 -2.52 -11.05 0.49
C GLU A 211 -1.64 -11.08 -0.77
N GLY A 212 -1.78 -12.11 -1.61
CA GLY A 212 -1.12 -12.19 -2.92
C GLY A 212 -1.63 -11.15 -3.92
N ILE A 213 -2.82 -10.60 -3.70
CA ILE A 213 -3.47 -9.64 -4.59
C ILE A 213 -2.88 -8.25 -4.43
N PHE A 214 -2.19 -7.91 -3.34
CA PHE A 214 -1.51 -6.63 -3.20
C PHE A 214 -0.04 -6.88 -2.87
N VAL A 215 0.76 -7.33 -3.84
CA VAL A 215 2.21 -7.43 -3.64
C VAL A 215 2.73 -6.01 -3.38
N PRO A 216 3.25 -5.70 -2.18
CA PRO A 216 3.62 -4.35 -1.80
C PRO A 216 4.99 -3.99 -2.39
N TRP A 217 5.19 -4.26 -3.68
CA TRP A 217 6.42 -3.92 -4.39
C TRP A 217 6.70 -2.43 -4.29
N HIS A 218 5.65 -1.59 -4.31
CA HIS A 218 5.75 -0.15 -4.20
C HIS A 218 6.34 0.28 -2.86
N VAL A 219 5.77 -0.19 -1.76
CA VAL A 219 6.25 0.13 -0.40
C VAL A 219 7.70 -0.33 -0.23
N LEU A 220 8.01 -1.52 -0.75
CA LEU A 220 9.37 -2.06 -0.73
C LEU A 220 10.35 -1.21 -1.57
N ALA A 221 9.97 -0.81 -2.80
CA ALA A 221 10.79 0.02 -3.66
C ALA A 221 11.09 1.37 -3.02
N VAL A 222 10.08 2.01 -2.41
CA VAL A 222 10.29 3.27 -1.67
C VAL A 222 11.23 3.05 -0.49
N ALA A 223 11.02 2.00 0.32
CA ALA A 223 11.90 1.71 1.46
C ALA A 223 13.37 1.51 1.02
N ILE A 224 13.62 0.74 -0.04
CA ILE A 224 14.98 0.51 -0.54
C ILE A 224 15.58 1.79 -1.13
N ALA A 225 14.79 2.58 -1.87
CA ALA A 225 15.26 3.85 -2.41
C ALA A 225 15.67 4.83 -1.29
N GLU A 226 14.86 4.93 -0.23
CA GLU A 226 15.18 5.78 0.93
C GLU A 226 16.40 5.25 1.70
N LEU A 227 16.63 3.92 1.76
CA LEU A 227 17.87 3.36 2.31
C LEU A 227 19.12 3.75 1.51
N CYS A 228 19.02 3.92 0.19
CA CYS A 228 20.15 4.34 -0.64
C CYS A 228 20.64 5.77 -0.31
N VAL A 229 19.73 6.63 0.12
CA VAL A 229 20.00 8.04 0.45
C VAL A 229 20.06 8.33 1.95
N CYS A 230 19.80 7.33 2.80
CA CYS A 230 19.82 7.48 4.25
C CYS A 230 21.21 7.95 4.74
N GLU A 231 21.20 8.92 5.64
CA GLU A 231 22.40 9.51 6.25
C GLU A 231 22.65 8.99 7.68
N ASP A 232 21.60 8.50 8.36
CA ASP A 232 21.69 8.00 9.73
C ASP A 232 21.99 6.49 9.77
N PRO A 233 23.20 6.07 10.19
CA PRO A 233 23.56 4.66 10.26
C PRO A 233 22.74 3.88 11.31
N ALA A 234 22.28 4.53 12.39
CA ALA A 234 21.50 3.87 13.43
C ALA A 234 20.09 3.53 12.92
N LEU A 235 19.45 4.48 12.22
CA LEU A 235 18.15 4.24 11.59
C LEU A 235 18.25 3.15 10.52
N MET A 236 19.29 3.23 9.68
CA MET A 236 19.52 2.27 8.62
C MET A 236 19.64 0.84 9.14
N GLU A 237 20.39 0.62 10.22
CA GLU A 237 20.52 -0.72 10.83
C GLU A 237 19.19 -1.20 11.44
N ASN A 238 18.44 -0.31 12.08
CA ASN A 238 17.12 -0.64 12.65
C ASN A 238 16.12 -1.09 11.57
N CYS A 239 16.10 -0.42 10.42
CA CYS A 239 15.19 -0.70 9.32
C CYS A 239 15.63 -1.88 8.45
N TRP A 240 16.93 -2.19 8.43
CA TRP A 240 17.55 -3.14 7.49
C TRP A 240 16.88 -4.52 7.48
N SER A 241 16.71 -5.12 8.66
CA SER A 241 16.16 -6.47 8.80
C SER A 241 14.74 -6.60 8.23
N THR A 242 13.92 -5.55 8.40
CA THR A 242 12.54 -5.52 7.88
C THR A 242 12.55 -5.47 6.36
N VAL A 243 13.37 -4.59 5.77
CA VAL A 243 13.45 -4.41 4.32
C VAL A 243 14.05 -5.64 3.64
N GLU A 244 15.10 -6.23 4.21
CA GLU A 244 15.74 -7.43 3.67
C GLU A 244 14.80 -8.65 3.70
N SER A 245 14.05 -8.83 4.80
CA SER A 245 13.02 -9.88 4.89
C SER A 245 11.89 -9.66 3.88
N ALA A 246 11.43 -8.42 3.72
CA ALA A 246 10.42 -8.07 2.71
C ALA A 246 10.91 -8.32 1.28
N PHE A 247 12.17 -7.98 0.98
CA PHE A 247 12.80 -8.25 -0.30
C PHE A 247 12.91 -9.76 -0.57
N ALA A 248 13.42 -10.55 0.38
CA ALA A 248 13.50 -12.01 0.23
C ALA A 248 12.13 -12.65 -0.06
N ARG A 249 11.08 -12.19 0.63
CA ARG A 249 9.70 -12.64 0.37
C ARG A 249 9.19 -12.21 -1.00
N PHE A 250 9.57 -11.02 -1.47
CA PHE A 250 9.28 -10.57 -2.83
C PHE A 250 9.97 -11.48 -3.86
N CYS A 251 11.26 -11.80 -3.70
CA CYS A 251 12.00 -12.74 -4.56
C CYS A 251 11.29 -14.08 -4.69
N ALA A 252 10.92 -14.69 -3.55
CA ALA A 252 10.25 -15.99 -3.53
C ALA A 252 8.89 -16.00 -4.26
N LYS A 253 8.21 -14.85 -4.34
CA LYS A 253 6.98 -14.71 -5.13
C LYS A 253 7.28 -14.53 -6.62
N VAL A 254 8.28 -13.73 -6.96
CA VAL A 254 8.68 -13.48 -8.36
C VAL A 254 9.21 -14.72 -9.07
N GLU A 255 9.86 -15.65 -8.36
CA GLU A 255 10.29 -16.92 -8.97
C GLU A 255 9.11 -17.78 -9.48
N ASN A 256 7.90 -17.57 -8.95
CA ASN A 256 6.70 -18.34 -9.27
C ASN A 256 5.77 -17.65 -10.28
N TYR A 257 5.89 -16.33 -10.46
CA TYR A 257 5.03 -15.54 -11.34
C TYR A 257 5.90 -14.80 -12.36
N GLN A 258 5.42 -14.59 -13.59
CA GLN A 258 6.15 -13.87 -14.65
C GLN A 258 6.32 -12.36 -14.37
N GLN A 259 6.66 -11.97 -13.13
CA GLN A 259 6.96 -10.60 -12.66
C GLN A 259 8.42 -10.18 -12.98
N GLY A 260 9.00 -10.73 -14.05
CA GLY A 260 10.38 -10.46 -14.44
C GLY A 260 10.69 -8.99 -14.74
N LEU A 261 9.66 -8.17 -15.03
CA LEU A 261 9.80 -6.72 -15.26
C LEU A 261 10.15 -5.95 -13.98
N LEU A 262 9.50 -6.27 -12.85
CA LEU A 262 9.77 -5.61 -11.57
C LEU A 262 11.06 -6.13 -10.91
N TRP A 263 11.47 -7.35 -11.24
CA TRP A 263 12.59 -8.04 -10.62
C TRP A 263 13.91 -7.29 -10.75
N LYS A 264 14.37 -7.06 -11.99
CA LYS A 264 15.71 -6.51 -12.25
C LYS A 264 15.87 -5.10 -11.68
N PRO A 265 14.89 -4.19 -11.80
CA PRO A 265 14.98 -2.87 -11.18
C PRO A 265 15.04 -2.95 -9.65
N MET A 266 14.26 -3.85 -9.03
CA MET A 266 14.29 -4.04 -7.58
C MET A 266 15.63 -4.62 -7.11
N GLU A 267 16.18 -5.59 -7.82
CA GLU A 267 17.47 -6.21 -7.52
C GLU A 267 18.61 -5.17 -7.61
N LYS A 268 18.62 -4.36 -8.67
CA LYS A 268 19.57 -3.25 -8.83
C LYS A 268 19.47 -2.24 -7.68
N LEU A 269 18.24 -1.87 -7.29
CA LEU A 269 18.00 -0.94 -6.19
C LEU A 269 18.50 -1.53 -4.86
N MET A 270 18.22 -2.80 -4.59
CA MET A 270 18.69 -3.49 -3.38
C MET A 270 20.22 -3.62 -3.33
N ALA A 271 20.88 -3.84 -4.48
CA ALA A 271 22.34 -3.87 -4.56
C ALA A 271 22.98 -2.52 -4.20
N ARG A 272 22.34 -1.41 -4.58
CA ARG A 272 22.77 -0.05 -4.20
C ARG A 272 22.61 0.19 -2.70
N ALA A 273 21.46 -0.18 -2.13
CA ALA A 273 21.23 -0.08 -0.67
C ALA A 273 22.25 -0.90 0.13
N ARG A 274 22.62 -2.11 -0.33
CA ARG A 274 23.68 -2.92 0.27
C ARG A 274 25.05 -2.24 0.20
N SER A 275 25.41 -1.68 -0.96
CA SER A 275 26.67 -0.96 -1.13
C SER A 275 26.79 0.22 -0.16
N ARG A 276 25.68 0.97 0.02
CA ARG A 276 25.60 2.07 0.97
C ARG A 276 25.80 1.59 2.42
N ARG A 277 25.24 0.44 2.79
CA ARG A 277 25.45 -0.16 4.12
C ARG A 277 26.91 -0.49 4.37
N ASP A 278 27.56 -1.09 3.39
CA ASP A 278 28.96 -1.46 3.48
C ASP A 278 29.87 -0.22 3.62
N GLU A 279 29.50 0.93 3.06
CA GLU A 279 30.21 2.20 3.31
C GLU A 279 30.12 2.64 4.77
N PHE A 280 28.93 2.60 5.38
CA PHE A 280 28.74 2.94 6.79
C PHE A 280 29.45 1.97 7.74
N LEU A 281 29.43 0.67 7.41
CA LEU A 281 30.15 -0.34 8.17
C LEU A 281 31.67 -0.14 8.06
N ARG A 282 32.18 0.22 6.87
CA ARG A 282 33.61 0.51 6.66
C ARG A 282 34.06 1.81 7.34
N SER A 283 33.24 2.85 7.35
CA SER A 283 33.54 4.11 8.04
C SER A 283 33.45 3.99 9.56
N SER A 284 32.65 3.05 10.07
CA SER A 284 32.53 2.73 11.50
C SER A 284 33.64 1.82 12.04
N ILE A 285 34.56 1.32 11.21
CA ILE A 285 35.78 0.64 11.67
C ILE A 285 36.83 1.72 11.97
N PRO A 286 37.11 2.05 13.25
CA PRO A 286 38.24 2.91 13.55
C PRO A 286 39.52 2.18 13.14
N PHE A 287 40.31 2.83 12.28
CA PHE A 287 41.71 2.46 12.07
C PHE A 287 42.39 2.46 13.45
N THR A 288 42.55 1.28 14.04
CA THR A 288 43.26 1.13 15.31
C THR A 288 44.70 0.77 14.94
N PRO A 289 45.69 1.67 15.16
CA PRO A 289 47.07 1.23 15.11
C PRO A 289 47.26 0.22 16.24
N MET A 290 47.73 -0.96 15.85
CA MET A 290 48.02 -2.09 16.71
C MET A 290 48.89 -1.66 17.89
N ALA A 291 48.31 -1.54 19.08
CA ALA A 291 49.04 -1.41 20.34
C ALA A 291 48.67 -2.58 21.26
N LEU A 292 49.64 -3.49 21.40
CA LEU A 292 49.64 -4.58 22.36
C LEU A 292 49.67 -4.03 23.80
N GLN A 293 48.68 -4.39 24.60
CA GLN A 293 48.70 -4.58 26.08
C GLN A 293 47.26 -4.93 26.47
N GLY A 294 46.90 -6.08 27.06
CA GLY A 294 47.55 -6.81 28.13
C GLY A 294 47.01 -6.34 29.48
N SER A 295 45.85 -6.85 29.93
CA SER A 295 45.58 -7.25 31.33
C SER A 295 44.10 -7.60 31.56
N GLU A 296 43.92 -8.50 32.51
CA GLU A 296 42.78 -9.32 32.90
C GLU A 296 41.68 -8.66 33.78
N LEU A 297 40.54 -9.38 33.81
CA LEU A 297 39.53 -9.59 34.87
C LEU A 297 38.65 -8.43 35.38
N ALA A 298 37.33 -8.56 35.22
CA ALA A 298 36.44 -9.12 36.26
C ALA A 298 34.96 -9.08 35.81
N GLY A 299 34.29 -10.23 35.85
CA GLY A 299 32.86 -10.35 35.58
C GLY A 299 32.02 -9.98 36.81
N GLN A 300 30.87 -9.34 36.56
CA GLN A 300 29.72 -9.34 37.46
C GLN A 300 28.43 -9.25 36.64
N THR A 301 27.63 -10.30 36.73
CA THR A 301 26.28 -10.43 36.16
C THR A 301 25.23 -10.08 37.21
N SER A 302 24.27 -9.25 36.85
CA SER A 302 22.94 -9.19 37.49
C SER A 302 21.91 -8.48 36.58
N PRO A 303 20.61 -8.71 36.78
CA PRO A 303 19.69 -9.08 35.71
C PRO A 303 18.97 -7.89 35.07
N VAL A 304 18.67 -8.01 33.78
CA VAL A 304 17.83 -7.09 33.02
C VAL A 304 16.36 -7.34 33.35
N ALA A 305 15.71 -6.37 33.97
CA ALA A 305 14.26 -6.29 34.06
C ALA A 305 13.71 -5.71 32.75
N MET A 306 12.70 -6.37 32.18
CA MET A 306 11.97 -5.89 31.00
C MET A 306 11.11 -4.67 31.38
N PRO A 307 11.18 -3.54 30.66
CA PRO A 307 10.13 -2.54 30.72
C PRO A 307 9.00 -2.94 29.76
N SER A 308 7.80 -3.04 30.32
CA SER A 308 6.53 -3.12 29.60
C SER A 308 6.36 -1.89 28.71
N ASN A 309 6.21 -2.10 27.40
CA ASN A 309 5.91 -1.06 26.43
C ASN A 309 4.38 -0.85 26.35
N ASP A 310 3.83 -0.17 27.35
CA ASP A 310 2.53 0.52 27.23
C ASP A 310 2.83 2.01 27.11
N ASN A 311 3.05 2.48 25.88
CA ASN A 311 2.93 3.87 25.45
C ASN A 311 2.95 3.90 23.91
N LEU A 312 1.76 3.78 23.33
CA LEU A 312 1.50 4.20 21.95
C LEU A 312 1.58 5.73 21.93
N ASP A 313 2.70 6.28 21.45
CA ASP A 313 2.72 7.68 21.00
C ASP A 313 1.74 7.84 19.81
N PRO A 314 1.00 8.95 19.74
CA PRO A 314 0.04 9.19 18.67
C PRO A 314 0.76 9.29 17.33
N GLU A 315 0.15 8.68 16.31
CA GLU A 315 0.60 8.59 14.92
C GLU A 315 1.50 9.75 14.48
N LEU A 316 2.72 9.44 14.01
CA LEU A 316 3.61 10.39 13.35
C LEU A 316 2.86 11.00 12.15
N ASN A 317 2.32 12.21 12.35
CA ASN A 317 1.57 12.93 11.33
C ASN A 317 2.56 13.50 10.31
N LEU A 318 2.99 12.66 9.36
CA LEU A 318 4.03 12.98 8.37
C LEU A 318 3.70 14.25 7.57
N TRP A 319 2.42 14.64 7.52
CA TRP A 319 1.91 15.89 6.96
C TRP A 319 2.50 17.16 7.59
N ASP A 320 2.94 17.10 8.84
CA ASP A 320 3.59 18.24 9.51
C ASP A 320 5.02 18.47 9.01
N VAL A 321 5.60 17.49 8.29
CA VAL A 321 6.97 17.51 7.74
C VAL A 321 7.00 17.69 6.21
N VAL A 322 5.83 17.69 5.55
CA VAL A 322 5.70 17.96 4.11
C VAL A 322 5.88 19.46 3.88
N ASP A 323 6.87 19.85 3.07
CA ASP A 323 7.02 21.26 2.68
C ASP A 323 5.97 21.63 1.62
N PHE A 324 4.88 22.24 2.06
CA PHE A 324 3.82 22.75 1.19
C PHE A 324 4.19 24.05 0.45
N ASN A 325 5.33 24.66 0.80
CA ASN A 325 5.74 25.99 0.35
C ASN A 325 6.98 25.95 -0.55
N GLY A 326 7.06 24.95 -1.44
CA GLY A 326 8.07 24.89 -2.50
C GLY A 326 8.00 26.12 -3.42
N GLY A 327 8.71 27.18 -3.02
CA GLY A 327 9.04 28.32 -3.85
C GLY A 327 9.72 27.85 -5.13
N ARG A 328 9.53 28.64 -6.19
CA ARG A 328 9.94 28.34 -7.56
C ARG A 328 11.46 28.34 -7.76
N ASP A 329 12.19 27.45 -7.11
CA ASP A 329 13.58 27.16 -7.43
C ASP A 329 13.63 25.88 -8.26
N ILE A 330 13.74 26.08 -9.58
CA ILE A 330 13.69 25.05 -10.63
C ILE A 330 14.84 24.03 -10.49
N ASP A 331 15.91 24.38 -9.77
CA ASP A 331 17.08 23.52 -9.59
C ASP A 331 16.96 22.54 -8.39
N ASP A 332 16.19 22.87 -7.34
CA ASP A 332 15.99 22.00 -6.15
C ASP A 332 14.87 20.97 -6.34
N ILE A 333 13.99 21.17 -7.32
CA ILE A 333 12.90 20.25 -7.67
C ILE A 333 13.46 18.97 -8.34
N CYS A 334 14.68 19.03 -8.89
CA CYS A 334 15.26 17.95 -9.68
C CYS A 334 15.97 16.87 -8.84
N THR A 335 16.19 17.09 -7.54
CA THR A 335 17.08 16.27 -6.68
C THR A 335 16.36 15.45 -5.60
N SER A 336 15.03 15.54 -5.46
CA SER A 336 14.35 15.08 -4.25
C SER A 336 14.06 13.56 -4.14
N TRP A 337 14.39 12.75 -5.16
CA TRP A 337 14.11 11.29 -5.19
C TRP A 337 14.77 10.52 -6.35
N PRO A 338 16.04 10.79 -6.73
CA PRO A 338 16.66 10.22 -7.94
C PRO A 338 16.60 8.69 -8.00
N ASP A 339 16.75 7.99 -6.87
CA ASP A 339 16.81 6.53 -6.86
C ASP A 339 15.46 5.87 -7.12
N TYR A 340 14.38 6.40 -6.55
CA TYR A 340 13.03 5.93 -6.85
C TYR A 340 12.59 6.39 -8.25
N LYS A 341 13.05 7.55 -8.70
CA LYS A 341 12.81 8.05 -10.06
C LYS A 341 13.47 7.13 -11.10
N ASP A 342 14.74 6.78 -10.92
CA ASP A 342 15.50 5.88 -11.77
C ASP A 342 14.87 4.48 -11.79
N PHE A 343 14.36 4.01 -10.64
CA PHE A 343 13.59 2.78 -10.57
C PHE A 343 12.35 2.82 -11.47
N LEU A 344 11.58 3.92 -11.46
CA LEU A 344 10.44 4.08 -12.36
C LEU A 344 10.87 4.16 -13.85
N ASP A 345 12.04 4.73 -14.16
CA ASP A 345 12.60 4.72 -15.52
C ASP A 345 12.92 3.30 -15.98
N ASP A 346 13.59 2.52 -15.13
CA ASP A 346 13.95 1.13 -15.43
C ASP A 346 12.70 0.26 -15.62
N LEU A 347 11.58 0.62 -14.97
CA LEU A 347 10.28 -0.05 -15.16
C LEU A 347 9.61 0.26 -16.49
N GLN A 348 9.77 1.48 -17.02
CA GLN A 348 9.14 1.89 -18.28
C GLN A 348 9.96 1.44 -19.52
N ASN A 349 11.25 1.17 -19.35
CA ASN A 349 12.19 0.85 -20.43
C ASN A 349 12.51 -0.66 -20.59
N ASN A 350 11.99 -1.53 -19.71
CA ASN A 350 12.06 -3.01 -19.84
C ASN A 350 10.77 -3.57 -20.43
#